data_AF-A0A1F2S5P6-F1
#
_entry.id   AF-A0A1F2S5P6-F1
#
_cell.length_a   1.000
_cell.length_b   1.000
_cell.length_c   1.000
_cell.angle_alpha   90.00
_cell.angle_beta   90.00
_cell.angle_gamma   90.00
#
_symmetry.space_group_name_H-M   'P 1'
#
loop_
_entity.id
_entity.type
_entity.pdbx_description
1 polymer ?
#
loop_
_entity_poly.entity_id
_entity_poly.type
_entity_poly.pdbx_seq_one_letter_code
_entity_poly.pdbx_strand_id
1 'polypeptide(L)'
;MRSIQAHPWAWGAAGVAVSLALGLSWCIAQSPLTLYDGLGPILDSVRSASLADRFYGGLYSVGYWRPLRLAQIKAVVDLSAGNPIPYFTAVHVGLVGATFVLFAVWVRPRSFAEFTAAAIALTVLAGHHGFFVLFSEAYPINHFLEIVVLTLVVAVMARGDPRWWKDVLASLLLAIGALTLESGLLIGVAAAACRLVGWRGISWRGASAALVLVAAYFWIRFVVLGIPSPDLAERASGWWLSRLEAEEIARRFGAHPLPLYAYNVMAGLVGALLSEPKQGVWSFVRRLLDGNVRPWMAMQIVSSVLVTGAMVAALPVALSHWRRRVIDDRDRFVLLAFAMLAANAVLAFSYVKDEVLSVGVGFYAAGAFAVLAGLSDRLRTRRGAAAAVGALLLVATSVLWSARTVGTFFALQRHAYTVATDWAMYSLAQELPRDWDFGPTRQLFLELQRRNIARDVPHPAFTKQRYVDELLEVE
;
A
#
# COMPACT_ATOMS: atom_id res chain seq x y z
N MET A 1 15.42 -30.88 8.23
CA MET A 1 15.58 -29.42 7.99
C MET A 1 16.96 -29.21 7.40
N ARG A 2 17.09 -28.95 6.09
CA ARG A 2 18.38 -28.46 5.58
C ARG A 2 18.60 -27.12 6.27
N SER A 3 19.69 -26.99 7.04
CA SER A 3 20.04 -25.73 7.70
C SER A 3 19.93 -24.63 6.66
N ILE A 4 19.10 -23.63 6.92
CA ILE A 4 19.08 -22.40 6.13
C ILE A 4 20.43 -21.75 6.42
N GLN A 5 21.47 -22.14 5.68
CA GLN A 5 22.67 -21.34 5.60
C GLN A 5 22.22 -20.05 4.93
N ALA A 6 21.97 -19.05 5.77
CA ALA A 6 21.51 -17.77 5.32
C ALA A 6 22.60 -17.20 4.40
N HIS A 7 22.30 -17.13 3.11
CA HIS A 7 23.24 -16.66 2.13
C HIS A 7 23.61 -15.20 2.47
N PRO A 8 24.88 -14.77 2.40
CA PRO A 8 25.27 -13.39 2.72
C PRO A 8 24.45 -12.33 1.98
N TRP A 9 24.03 -12.63 0.75
CA TRP A 9 23.14 -11.80 -0.07
C TRP A 9 21.76 -11.56 0.53
N ALA A 10 21.18 -12.55 1.21
CA ALA A 10 19.89 -12.39 1.89
C ALA A 10 20.02 -11.45 3.09
N TRP A 11 21.12 -11.54 3.85
CA TRP A 11 21.43 -10.58 4.91
C TRP A 11 21.69 -9.18 4.37
N GLY A 12 22.40 -9.06 3.24
CA GLY A 12 22.58 -7.77 2.56
C GLY A 12 21.25 -7.12 2.18
N ALA A 13 20.33 -7.89 1.59
CA ALA A 13 19.01 -7.38 1.24
C ALA A 13 18.17 -7.01 2.48
N ALA A 14 18.27 -7.79 3.56
CA ALA A 14 17.66 -7.43 4.85
C ALA A 14 18.25 -6.13 5.43
N GLY A 15 19.56 -5.92 5.30
CA GLY A 15 20.23 -4.67 5.69
C GLY A 15 19.69 -3.47 4.92
N VAL A 16 19.58 -3.57 3.59
CA VAL A 16 18.96 -2.50 2.76
C VAL A 16 17.51 -2.24 3.17
N ALA A 17 16.74 -3.31 3.39
CA ALA A 17 15.35 -3.21 3.81
C ALA A 17 15.20 -2.51 5.17
N VAL A 18 16.04 -2.86 6.15
CA VAL A 18 16.07 -2.22 7.47
C VAL A 18 16.49 -0.76 7.37
N SER A 19 17.50 -0.42 6.56
CA SER A 19 17.93 0.98 6.37
C SER A 19 16.81 1.85 5.79
N LEU A 20 16.12 1.37 4.76
CA LEU A 20 14.97 2.08 4.18
C LEU A 20 13.83 2.22 5.20
N ALA A 21 13.50 1.13 5.91
CA ALA A 21 12.47 1.16 6.94
C ALA A 21 12.80 2.14 8.07
N LEU A 22 14.05 2.19 8.55
CA LEU A 22 14.50 3.11 9.59
C LEU A 22 14.39 4.57 9.13
N GLY A 23 14.83 4.87 7.91
CA GLY A 23 14.68 6.23 7.37
C GLY A 23 13.21 6.65 7.28
N LEU A 24 12.33 5.77 6.76
CA LEU A 24 10.91 6.09 6.60
C LEU A 24 10.24 6.23 7.97
N SER A 25 10.61 5.36 8.90
CA SER A 25 10.15 5.39 10.30
C SER A 25 10.57 6.67 11.01
N TRP A 26 11.76 7.19 10.72
CA TRP A 26 12.21 8.49 11.22
C TRP A 26 11.31 9.62 10.72
N CYS A 27 10.96 9.65 9.43
CA CYS A 27 10.00 10.63 8.90
C CYS A 27 8.61 10.50 9.55
N ILE A 28 8.10 9.27 9.71
CA ILE A 28 6.81 9.00 10.35
C ILE A 28 6.80 9.45 11.81
N ALA A 29 7.89 9.20 12.55
CA ALA A 29 8.01 9.60 13.95
C ALA A 29 7.92 11.12 14.14
N GLN A 30 8.32 11.90 13.11
CA GLN A 30 8.21 13.35 13.09
C GLN A 30 6.85 13.83 12.59
N SER A 31 6.15 13.05 11.76
CA SER A 31 4.88 13.44 11.14
C SER A 31 3.75 13.58 12.16
N PRO A 32 3.11 14.76 12.28
CA PRO A 32 1.92 14.93 13.11
C PRO A 32 0.79 13.96 12.70
N LEU A 33 -0.13 13.70 13.63
CA LEU A 33 -1.33 12.90 13.38
C LEU A 33 -2.21 13.59 12.34
N THR A 34 -2.82 12.88 11.38
CA THR A 34 -3.74 13.54 10.43
C THR A 34 -5.08 13.88 11.07
N LEU A 35 -5.63 15.05 10.74
CA LEU A 35 -6.88 15.58 11.33
C LEU A 35 -8.13 14.81 10.84
N TYR A 36 -8.48 14.96 9.56
CA TYR A 36 -9.80 14.60 9.02
C TYR A 36 -10.14 13.12 9.20
N ASP A 37 -9.17 12.25 8.96
CA ASP A 37 -9.37 10.81 8.94
C ASP A 37 -8.95 10.12 10.25
N GLY A 38 -8.19 10.81 11.10
CA GLY A 38 -7.61 10.23 12.31
C GLY A 38 -8.26 10.69 13.61
N LEU A 39 -8.65 11.95 13.71
CA LEU A 39 -9.16 12.51 14.95
C LEU A 39 -10.48 11.89 15.39
N GLY A 40 -11.47 11.81 14.49
CA GLY A 40 -12.80 11.26 14.78
C GLY A 40 -12.74 9.86 15.41
N PRO A 41 -12.10 8.87 14.77
CA PRO A 41 -11.97 7.51 15.32
C PRO A 41 -11.29 7.44 16.69
N ILE A 42 -10.33 8.31 16.99
CA ILE A 42 -9.67 8.37 18.31
C ILE A 42 -10.65 8.88 19.36
N LEU A 43 -11.32 9.99 19.08
CA LEU A 43 -12.26 10.61 20.00
C LEU A 43 -13.47 9.70 20.27
N ASP A 44 -13.99 9.04 19.24
CA ASP A 44 -15.00 8.00 19.39
C ASP A 44 -14.53 6.83 20.27
N SER A 45 -13.27 6.43 20.14
CA SER A 45 -12.70 5.35 20.92
C SER A 45 -12.60 5.73 22.40
N VAL A 46 -12.22 6.96 22.72
CA VAL A 46 -12.17 7.46 24.10
C VAL A 46 -13.56 7.49 24.76
N ARG A 47 -14.60 7.77 23.97
CA ARG A 47 -15.99 7.79 24.46
C ARG A 47 -16.59 6.41 24.68
N SER A 48 -16.03 5.38 24.06
CA SER A 48 -16.63 4.05 24.08
C SER A 48 -16.22 3.27 25.32
N ALA A 49 -17.17 2.53 25.89
CA ALA A 49 -16.97 1.91 27.20
C ALA A 49 -15.94 0.76 27.17
N SER A 50 -15.84 0.06 26.04
CA SER A 50 -14.96 -1.10 25.89
C SER A 50 -14.54 -1.36 24.44
N LEU A 51 -13.59 -2.28 24.26
CA LEU A 51 -13.22 -2.80 22.94
C LEU A 51 -14.38 -3.51 22.25
N ALA A 52 -15.16 -4.30 23.02
CA ALA A 52 -16.32 -5.01 22.51
C ALA A 52 -17.39 -4.03 22.00
N ASP A 53 -17.63 -2.94 22.74
CA ASP A 53 -18.56 -1.88 22.35
C ASP A 53 -18.18 -1.26 20.98
N ARG A 54 -16.90 -0.92 20.77
CA ARG A 54 -16.42 -0.44 19.45
C ARG A 54 -16.54 -1.49 18.34
N PHE A 55 -16.27 -2.75 18.65
CA PHE A 55 -16.42 -3.83 17.70
C PHE A 55 -17.89 -4.00 17.26
N TYR A 56 -18.82 -4.07 18.21
CA TYR A 56 -20.25 -4.19 17.94
C TYR A 56 -20.81 -2.97 17.23
N GLY A 57 -20.41 -1.75 17.63
CA GLY A 57 -20.78 -0.54 16.90
C GLY A 57 -20.32 -0.55 15.44
N GLY A 58 -19.14 -1.11 15.17
CA GLY A 58 -18.63 -1.28 13.82
C GLY A 58 -19.33 -2.34 12.97
N LEU A 59 -20.07 -3.29 13.58
CA LEU A 59 -20.88 -4.26 12.83
C LEU A 59 -22.05 -3.60 12.09
N TYR A 60 -22.51 -2.44 12.56
CA TYR A 60 -23.65 -1.70 12.02
C TYR A 60 -23.26 -0.35 11.41
N SER A 61 -21.96 -0.13 11.17
CA SER A 61 -21.49 1.10 10.51
C SER A 61 -21.99 1.15 9.06
N VAL A 62 -22.71 2.22 8.74
CA VAL A 62 -23.28 2.43 7.40
C VAL A 62 -22.14 2.62 6.39
N GLY A 63 -22.23 1.93 5.25
CA GLY A 63 -21.27 2.01 4.14
C GLY A 63 -19.99 1.18 4.31
N TYR A 64 -19.52 0.91 5.54
CA TYR A 64 -18.25 0.20 5.79
C TYR A 64 -18.38 -0.85 6.88
N TRP A 65 -18.22 -2.13 6.50
CA TRP A 65 -18.19 -3.22 7.48
C TRP A 65 -16.76 -3.49 7.95
N ARG A 66 -16.32 -2.74 8.97
CA ARG A 66 -14.92 -2.72 9.47
C ARG A 66 -14.82 -2.76 11.01
N PRO A 67 -15.47 -3.73 11.68
CA PRO A 67 -15.56 -3.76 13.14
C PRO A 67 -14.19 -3.90 13.83
N LEU A 68 -13.26 -4.68 13.24
CA LEU A 68 -11.96 -4.91 13.86
C LEU A 68 -11.05 -3.68 13.77
N ARG A 69 -11.17 -2.88 12.70
CA ARG A 69 -10.48 -1.58 12.61
C ARG A 69 -10.81 -0.69 13.81
N LEU A 70 -12.09 -0.53 14.14
CA LEU A 70 -12.50 0.31 15.27
C LEU A 70 -12.04 -0.26 16.61
N ALA A 71 -12.10 -1.58 16.76
CA ALA A 71 -11.63 -2.27 17.96
C ALA A 71 -10.10 -2.14 18.15
N GLN A 72 -9.32 -2.19 17.07
CA GLN A 72 -7.86 -2.00 17.11
C GLN A 72 -7.49 -0.57 17.53
N ILE A 73 -8.18 0.45 16.99
CA ILE A 73 -7.96 1.84 17.40
C ILE A 73 -8.26 2.00 18.90
N LYS A 74 -9.36 1.41 19.38
CA LYS A 74 -9.71 1.39 20.82
C LYS A 74 -8.65 0.70 21.67
N ALA A 75 -8.17 -0.46 21.24
CA ALA A 75 -7.12 -1.19 21.94
C ALA A 75 -5.87 -0.31 22.14
N VAL A 76 -5.46 0.41 21.10
CA VAL A 76 -4.30 1.32 21.20
C VAL A 76 -4.59 2.49 22.14
N VAL A 77 -5.77 3.10 22.05
CA VAL A 77 -6.19 4.18 22.97
C VAL A 77 -6.17 3.71 24.43
N ASP A 78 -6.71 2.53 24.72
CA ASP A 78 -6.77 1.98 26.08
C ASP A 78 -5.38 1.66 26.64
N LEU A 79 -4.48 1.15 25.79
CA LEU A 79 -3.09 0.87 26.16
C LEU A 79 -2.24 2.13 26.34
N SER A 80 -2.72 3.28 25.86
CA SER A 80 -1.91 4.50 25.77
C SER A 80 -1.82 5.34 27.04
N ALA A 81 -2.54 4.95 28.11
CA ALA A 81 -2.59 5.68 29.37
C ALA A 81 -2.88 7.19 29.20
N GLY A 82 -3.72 7.55 28.22
CA GLY A 82 -4.09 8.93 27.91
C GLY A 82 -3.23 9.63 26.86
N ASN A 83 -2.14 9.02 26.37
CA ASN A 83 -1.30 9.57 25.32
C ASN A 83 -1.20 8.64 24.10
N PRO A 84 -2.19 8.64 23.19
CA PRO A 84 -2.26 7.67 22.10
C PRO A 84 -1.24 7.88 20.97
N ILE A 85 -0.70 9.09 20.81
CA ILE A 85 0.17 9.44 19.66
C ILE A 85 1.40 8.50 19.56
N PRO A 86 2.25 8.32 20.59
CA PRO A 86 3.44 7.49 20.47
C PRO A 86 3.12 6.03 20.17
N TYR A 87 1.98 5.52 20.63
CA TYR A 87 1.55 4.14 20.39
C TYR A 87 1.11 3.95 18.94
N PHE A 88 0.31 4.87 18.40
CA PHE A 88 -0.05 4.88 16.98
C PHE A 88 1.19 5.00 16.08
N THR A 89 2.11 5.90 16.41
CA THR A 89 3.40 6.02 15.72
C THR A 89 4.20 4.71 15.81
N ALA A 90 4.28 4.07 16.98
CA ALA A 90 5.00 2.81 17.15
C ALA A 90 4.39 1.66 16.32
N VAL A 91 3.06 1.58 16.26
CA VAL A 91 2.35 0.62 15.40
C VAL A 91 2.69 0.88 13.94
N HIS A 92 2.63 2.13 13.48
CA HIS A 92 2.94 2.50 12.09
C HIS A 92 4.40 2.17 11.72
N VAL A 93 5.36 2.54 12.57
CA VAL A 93 6.79 2.20 12.42
C VAL A 93 6.99 0.68 12.38
N GLY A 94 6.30 -0.06 13.26
CA GLY A 94 6.32 -1.52 13.28
C GLY A 94 5.81 -2.14 11.99
N LEU A 95 4.71 -1.61 11.42
CA LEU A 95 4.15 -2.06 10.16
C LEU A 95 5.08 -1.75 8.96
N VAL A 96 5.75 -0.59 8.96
CA VAL A 96 6.77 -0.26 7.94
C VAL A 96 7.94 -1.25 8.04
N GLY A 97 8.51 -1.43 9.24
CA GLY A 97 9.58 -2.40 9.46
C GLY A 97 9.21 -3.81 9.02
N ALA A 98 8.03 -4.27 9.41
CA ALA A 98 7.50 -5.58 9.03
C ALA A 98 7.38 -5.71 7.50
N THR A 99 6.84 -4.70 6.82
CA THR A 99 6.67 -4.71 5.36
C THR A 99 8.00 -4.93 4.63
N PHE A 100 9.02 -4.12 4.94
CA PHE A 100 10.32 -4.19 4.27
C PHE A 100 11.08 -5.48 4.61
N VAL A 101 11.06 -5.90 5.88
CA VAL A 101 11.72 -7.15 6.31
C VAL A 101 11.03 -8.37 5.70
N LEU A 102 9.70 -8.44 5.74
CA LEU A 102 8.94 -9.53 5.13
C LEU A 102 9.16 -9.58 3.61
N PHE A 103 9.24 -8.43 2.94
CA PHE A 103 9.57 -8.38 1.52
C PHE A 103 10.95 -8.96 1.23
N ALA A 104 11.99 -8.55 1.97
CA ALA A 104 13.35 -9.10 1.84
C ALA A 104 13.39 -10.62 2.12
N VAL A 105 12.69 -11.07 3.17
CA VAL A 105 12.52 -12.48 3.53
C VAL A 105 11.69 -13.24 2.49
N TRP A 106 10.82 -12.56 1.74
CA TRP A 106 10.02 -13.17 0.69
C TRP A 106 10.81 -13.37 -0.59
N VAL A 107 11.64 -12.41 -1.02
CA VAL A 107 12.45 -12.52 -2.25
C VAL A 107 13.66 -13.46 -2.08
N ARG A 108 14.35 -13.44 -0.93
CA ARG A 108 15.50 -14.31 -0.58
C ARG A 108 16.57 -14.43 -1.69
N PRO A 109 17.32 -13.36 -2.00
CA PRO A 109 18.34 -13.41 -3.03
C PRO A 109 19.44 -14.43 -2.70
N ARG A 110 19.85 -15.21 -3.70
CA ARG A 110 20.85 -16.29 -3.57
C ARG A 110 22.15 -15.98 -4.31
N SER A 111 22.17 -14.91 -5.09
CA SER A 111 23.34 -14.48 -5.86
C SER A 111 23.52 -12.97 -5.73
N PHE A 112 24.69 -12.46 -6.15
CA PHE A 112 24.92 -11.02 -6.21
C PHE A 112 23.93 -10.32 -7.15
N ALA A 113 23.61 -10.93 -8.30
CA ALA A 113 22.65 -10.41 -9.25
C ALA A 113 21.23 -10.35 -8.68
N GLU A 114 20.83 -11.34 -7.87
CA GLU A 114 19.56 -11.28 -7.15
C GLU A 114 19.59 -10.26 -6.02
N PHE A 115 20.73 -10.08 -5.34
CA PHE A 115 20.87 -9.04 -4.32
C PHE A 115 20.70 -7.64 -4.91
N THR A 116 21.35 -7.32 -6.04
CA THR A 116 21.19 -6.02 -6.70
C THR A 116 19.76 -5.81 -7.18
N ALA A 117 19.13 -6.84 -7.77
CA ALA A 117 17.72 -6.79 -8.15
C ALA A 117 16.80 -6.59 -6.93
N ALA A 118 17.10 -7.21 -5.79
CA ALA A 118 16.32 -7.03 -4.56
C ALA A 118 16.48 -5.62 -3.98
N ALA A 119 17.68 -5.05 -4.02
CA ALA A 119 17.93 -3.67 -3.61
C ALA A 119 17.14 -2.67 -4.48
N ILE A 120 17.12 -2.86 -5.81
CA ILE A 120 16.30 -2.04 -6.71
C ILE A 120 14.82 -2.28 -6.45
N ALA A 121 14.37 -3.53 -6.25
CA ALA A 121 12.96 -3.81 -5.94
C ALA A 121 12.49 -3.16 -4.62
N LEU A 122 13.36 -3.03 -3.62
CA LEU A 122 13.06 -2.29 -2.39
C LEU A 122 12.91 -0.78 -2.65
N THR A 123 13.65 -0.20 -3.58
CA THR A 123 13.43 1.20 -4.01
C THR A 123 12.19 1.33 -4.90
N VAL A 124 11.82 0.29 -5.68
CA VAL A 124 10.51 0.25 -6.33
C VAL A 124 9.40 0.28 -5.28
N LEU A 125 9.48 -0.57 -4.25
CA LEU A 125 8.49 -0.63 -3.18
C LEU A 125 8.35 0.72 -2.46
N ALA A 126 9.46 1.33 -2.05
CA ALA A 126 9.46 2.59 -1.31
C ALA A 126 9.03 3.79 -2.17
N GLY A 127 9.52 3.88 -3.42
CA GLY A 127 9.31 5.02 -4.32
C GLY A 127 8.04 4.98 -5.16
N HIS A 128 7.22 3.92 -5.01
CA HIS A 128 5.96 3.81 -5.74
C HIS A 128 4.88 4.68 -5.09
N HIS A 129 4.09 5.38 -5.90
CA HIS A 129 3.10 6.35 -5.40
C HIS A 129 2.04 5.69 -4.49
N GLY A 130 1.58 4.48 -4.81
CA GLY A 130 0.70 3.68 -3.94
C GLY A 130 1.26 3.34 -2.55
N PHE A 131 2.57 3.48 -2.32
CA PHE A 131 3.18 3.33 -0.99
C PHE A 131 3.44 4.67 -0.30
N PHE A 132 3.64 5.76 -1.03
CA PHE A 132 3.81 7.09 -0.44
C PHE A 132 2.67 7.41 0.54
N VAL A 133 1.43 7.17 0.12
CA VAL A 133 0.24 7.42 0.94
C VAL A 133 0.24 6.57 2.22
N LEU A 134 0.77 5.35 2.17
CA LEU A 134 0.90 4.48 3.35
C LEU A 134 1.89 5.01 4.39
N PHE A 135 2.81 5.88 3.98
CA PHE A 135 3.77 6.51 4.89
C PHE A 135 3.29 7.90 5.32
N SER A 136 2.61 8.65 4.44
CA SER A 136 2.18 10.02 4.71
C SER A 136 0.93 10.08 5.56
N GLU A 137 -0.05 9.19 5.32
CA GLU A 137 -1.28 9.18 6.09
C GLU A 137 -1.04 8.58 7.48
N ALA A 138 -0.80 9.48 8.43
CA ALA A 138 -0.82 9.19 9.86
C ALA A 138 -2.27 9.01 10.36
N TYR A 139 -2.97 8.03 9.78
CA TYR A 139 -4.15 7.44 10.42
C TYR A 139 -3.79 7.04 11.86
N PRO A 140 -4.77 6.87 12.75
CA PRO A 140 -4.50 6.33 14.08
C PRO A 140 -3.79 4.98 13.90
N ILE A 141 -4.29 4.14 13.01
CA ILE A 141 -3.55 2.99 12.50
C ILE A 141 -3.67 2.99 10.98
N ASN A 142 -2.53 2.91 10.27
CA ASN A 142 -2.53 2.75 8.82
C ASN A 142 -2.91 1.31 8.45
N HIS A 143 -4.22 1.03 8.42
CA HIS A 143 -4.73 -0.31 8.17
C HIS A 143 -4.46 -0.80 6.74
N PHE A 144 -4.26 0.07 5.76
CA PHE A 144 -3.84 -0.36 4.42
C PHE A 144 -2.46 -1.02 4.47
N LEU A 145 -1.51 -0.41 5.19
CA LEU A 145 -0.20 -1.00 5.43
C LEU A 145 -0.29 -2.29 6.28
N GLU A 146 -1.22 -2.35 7.24
CA GLU A 146 -1.52 -3.60 7.95
C GLU A 146 -1.92 -4.72 6.96
N ILE A 147 -2.84 -4.46 6.03
CA ILE A 147 -3.23 -5.46 5.02
C ILE A 147 -2.02 -5.88 4.15
N VAL A 148 -1.13 -4.95 3.79
CA VAL A 148 0.12 -5.28 3.09
C VAL A 148 0.96 -6.27 3.90
N VAL A 149 1.16 -6.00 5.20
CA VAL A 149 1.92 -6.88 6.11
C VAL A 149 1.27 -8.26 6.18
N LEU A 150 -0.03 -8.35 6.44
CA LEU A 150 -0.73 -9.64 6.55
C LEU A 150 -0.64 -10.44 5.23
N THR A 151 -0.74 -9.76 4.09
CA THR A 151 -0.60 -10.38 2.76
C THR A 151 0.82 -10.88 2.52
N LEU A 152 1.84 -10.11 2.91
CA LEU A 152 3.25 -10.53 2.82
C LEU A 152 3.56 -11.71 3.75
N VAL A 153 2.98 -11.77 4.96
CA VAL A 153 3.09 -12.94 5.84
C VAL A 153 2.55 -14.19 5.13
N VAL A 154 1.38 -14.09 4.51
CA VAL A 154 0.79 -15.19 3.71
C VAL A 154 1.70 -15.60 2.55
N ALA A 155 2.26 -14.64 1.81
CA ALA A 155 3.18 -14.93 0.70
C ALA A 155 4.47 -15.63 1.16
N VAL A 156 5.07 -15.18 2.28
CA VAL A 156 6.24 -15.81 2.91
C VAL A 156 5.91 -17.23 3.37
N MET A 157 4.75 -17.44 4.02
CA MET A 157 4.31 -18.76 4.47
C MET A 157 4.11 -19.72 3.30
N ALA A 158 3.47 -19.24 2.23
CA ALA A 158 3.14 -20.02 1.03
C ALA A 158 4.40 -20.50 0.30
N ARG A 159 5.49 -19.72 0.29
CA ARG A 159 6.76 -20.12 -0.33
C ARG A 159 7.48 -21.26 0.40
N GLY A 160 7.19 -21.48 1.69
CA GLY A 160 7.82 -22.54 2.50
C GLY A 160 7.16 -23.92 2.38
N ASP A 161 7.61 -24.88 3.20
CA ASP A 161 7.05 -26.25 3.23
C ASP A 161 5.59 -26.28 3.71
N PRO A 162 4.74 -27.19 3.18
CA PRO A 162 3.35 -27.35 3.63
C PRO A 162 3.28 -27.74 5.11
N ARG A 163 2.46 -27.03 5.89
CA ARG A 163 2.15 -27.36 7.29
C ARG A 163 0.71 -26.99 7.60
N TRP A 164 -0.01 -27.83 8.34
CA TRP A 164 -1.44 -27.60 8.65
C TRP A 164 -1.69 -26.27 9.38
N TRP A 165 -0.80 -25.86 10.27
CA TRP A 165 -0.97 -24.59 11.01
C TRP A 165 -0.89 -23.37 10.10
N LYS A 166 -0.22 -23.46 8.93
CA LYS A 166 -0.18 -22.36 7.96
C LYS A 166 -1.54 -22.13 7.32
N ASP A 167 -2.32 -23.19 7.13
CA ASP A 167 -3.70 -23.08 6.61
C ASP A 167 -4.60 -22.36 7.62
N VAL A 168 -4.48 -22.74 8.91
CA VAL A 168 -5.20 -22.09 10.01
C VAL A 168 -4.80 -20.63 10.13
N LEU A 169 -3.49 -20.34 10.14
CA LEU A 169 -2.99 -18.97 10.26
C LEU A 169 -3.39 -18.12 9.06
N ALA A 170 -3.29 -18.62 7.82
CA ALA A 170 -3.74 -17.88 6.64
C ALA A 170 -5.24 -17.54 6.69
N SER A 171 -6.06 -18.48 7.17
CA SER A 171 -7.51 -18.27 7.36
C SER A 171 -7.80 -17.22 8.44
N LEU A 172 -7.07 -17.27 9.56
CA LEU A 172 -7.17 -16.29 10.64
C LEU A 172 -6.74 -14.90 10.17
N LEU A 173 -5.62 -14.78 9.45
CA LEU A 173 -5.13 -13.51 8.89
C LEU A 173 -6.13 -12.92 7.90
N LEU A 174 -6.77 -13.75 7.07
CA LEU A 174 -7.85 -13.31 6.18
C LEU A 174 -9.06 -12.79 6.98
N ALA A 175 -9.50 -13.50 8.02
CA ALA A 175 -10.62 -13.05 8.83
C ALA A 175 -10.32 -11.71 9.52
N ILE A 176 -9.12 -11.57 10.09
CA ILE A 176 -8.62 -10.31 10.66
C ILE A 176 -8.64 -9.22 9.60
N GLY A 177 -7.98 -9.44 8.46
CA GLY A 177 -7.88 -8.44 7.40
C GLY A 177 -9.25 -8.02 6.87
N ALA A 178 -10.15 -8.96 6.59
CA ALA A 178 -11.48 -8.70 6.06
C ALA A 178 -12.36 -7.90 7.04
N LEU A 179 -12.22 -8.11 8.35
CA LEU A 179 -12.92 -7.34 9.38
C LEU A 179 -12.26 -5.99 9.68
N THR A 180 -11.04 -5.76 9.19
CA THR A 180 -10.32 -4.49 9.31
C THR A 180 -10.57 -3.58 8.11
N LEU A 181 -10.41 -4.09 6.88
CA LEU A 181 -10.65 -3.38 5.62
C LEU A 181 -11.13 -4.35 4.51
N GLU A 182 -11.90 -3.85 3.55
CA GLU A 182 -12.32 -4.64 2.39
C GLU A 182 -11.13 -5.15 1.55
N SER A 183 -10.04 -4.38 1.49
CA SER A 183 -8.80 -4.82 0.84
C SER A 183 -8.17 -6.04 1.53
N GLY A 184 -8.55 -6.34 2.77
CA GLY A 184 -8.15 -7.57 3.48
C GLY A 184 -8.57 -8.86 2.78
N LEU A 185 -9.57 -8.81 1.89
CA LEU A 185 -9.94 -9.95 1.03
C LEU A 185 -8.79 -10.37 0.09
N LEU A 186 -7.85 -9.47 -0.21
CA LEU A 186 -6.65 -9.77 -0.99
C LEU A 186 -5.72 -10.79 -0.31
N ILE A 187 -5.82 -10.97 1.00
CA ILE A 187 -5.07 -12.02 1.71
C ILE A 187 -5.49 -13.41 1.20
N GLY A 188 -6.79 -13.61 0.98
CA GLY A 188 -7.33 -14.85 0.41
C GLY A 188 -6.93 -15.02 -1.06
N VAL A 189 -6.94 -13.93 -1.83
CA VAL A 189 -6.45 -13.93 -3.21
C VAL A 189 -4.97 -14.30 -3.28
N ALA A 190 -4.13 -13.73 -2.41
CA ALA A 190 -2.71 -14.03 -2.36
C ALA A 190 -2.45 -15.51 -2.01
N ALA A 191 -3.18 -16.08 -1.05
CA ALA A 191 -3.10 -17.49 -0.72
C ALA A 191 -3.44 -18.38 -1.92
N ALA A 192 -4.55 -18.08 -2.61
CA ALA A 192 -4.97 -18.81 -3.81
C ALA A 192 -3.97 -18.66 -4.97
N ALA A 193 -3.52 -17.43 -5.25
CA ALA A 193 -2.58 -17.13 -6.32
C ALA A 193 -1.22 -17.81 -6.08
N CYS A 194 -0.68 -17.75 -4.86
CA CYS A 194 0.54 -18.47 -4.48
C CYS A 194 0.40 -19.97 -4.73
N ARG A 195 -0.76 -20.54 -4.37
CA ARG A 195 -1.04 -21.96 -4.60
C ARG A 195 -1.10 -22.32 -6.08
N LEU A 196 -1.69 -21.45 -6.91
CA LEU A 196 -1.83 -21.63 -8.36
C LEU A 196 -0.49 -21.56 -9.10
N VAL A 197 0.44 -20.73 -8.65
CA VAL A 197 1.80 -20.66 -9.22
C VAL A 197 2.75 -21.75 -8.68
N GLY A 198 2.25 -22.60 -7.78
CA GLY A 198 2.97 -23.79 -7.32
C GLY A 198 3.74 -23.63 -6.01
N TRP A 199 3.56 -22.53 -5.28
CA TRP A 199 4.02 -22.41 -3.89
C TRP A 199 3.04 -23.13 -2.97
N ARG A 200 3.50 -24.22 -2.35
CA ARG A 200 2.66 -25.22 -1.67
C ARG A 200 2.66 -25.10 -0.14
N GLY A 201 3.21 -24.02 0.42
CA GLY A 201 3.26 -23.81 1.86
C GLY A 201 1.88 -23.70 2.50
N ILE A 202 0.90 -23.20 1.75
CA ILE A 202 -0.53 -23.27 2.07
C ILE A 202 -1.13 -24.39 1.22
N SER A 203 -1.91 -25.28 1.84
CA SER A 203 -2.49 -26.44 1.16
C SER A 203 -3.68 -26.03 0.28
N TRP A 204 -4.18 -26.95 -0.55
CA TRP A 204 -5.46 -26.74 -1.24
C TRP A 204 -6.63 -26.57 -0.28
N ARG A 205 -6.60 -27.25 0.87
CA ARG A 205 -7.65 -27.11 1.91
C ARG A 205 -7.62 -25.72 2.51
N GLY A 206 -6.44 -25.19 2.80
CA GLY A 206 -6.26 -23.81 3.27
C GLY A 206 -6.73 -22.77 2.25
N ALA A 207 -6.37 -22.94 0.97
CA ALA A 207 -6.84 -22.05 -0.09
C ALA A 207 -8.37 -22.11 -0.28
N SER A 208 -8.97 -23.30 -0.24
CA SER A 208 -10.42 -23.48 -0.30
C SER A 208 -11.13 -22.87 0.92
N ALA A 209 -10.59 -23.05 2.13
CA ALA A 209 -11.12 -22.42 3.34
C ALA A 209 -11.09 -20.89 3.24
N ALA A 210 -10.00 -20.32 2.70
CA ALA A 210 -9.91 -18.89 2.44
C ALA A 210 -11.01 -18.41 1.47
N LEU A 211 -11.27 -19.14 0.38
CA LEU A 211 -12.36 -18.80 -0.55
C LEU A 211 -13.74 -18.88 0.11
N VAL A 212 -13.97 -19.90 0.96
CA VAL A 212 -15.21 -20.02 1.75
C VAL A 212 -15.36 -18.84 2.71
N LEU A 213 -14.28 -18.39 3.35
CA LEU A 213 -14.31 -17.21 4.23
C LEU A 213 -14.61 -15.92 3.47
N VAL A 214 -14.08 -15.74 2.25
CA VAL A 214 -14.45 -14.61 1.38
C VAL A 214 -15.94 -14.66 1.02
N ALA A 215 -16.47 -15.83 0.66
CA ALA A 215 -17.90 -15.99 0.37
C ALA A 215 -18.75 -15.71 1.63
N ALA A 216 -18.32 -16.20 2.79
CA ALA A 216 -18.98 -15.95 4.06
C ALA A 216 -18.96 -14.47 4.44
N TYR A 217 -17.85 -13.76 4.21
CA TYR A 217 -17.76 -12.30 4.40
C TYR A 217 -18.84 -11.58 3.59
N PHE A 218 -18.96 -11.88 2.28
CA PHE A 218 -19.96 -11.25 1.43
C PHE A 218 -21.39 -11.63 1.82
N TRP A 219 -21.64 -12.89 2.17
CA TRP A 219 -22.93 -13.34 2.66
C TRP A 219 -23.34 -12.60 3.94
N ILE A 220 -22.45 -12.54 4.93
CA ILE A 220 -22.72 -11.84 6.20
C ILE A 220 -22.96 -10.35 5.94
N ARG A 221 -22.08 -9.70 5.17
CA ARG A 221 -22.18 -8.27 4.88
C ARG A 221 -23.47 -7.91 4.15
N PHE A 222 -23.74 -8.55 3.02
CA PHE A 222 -24.80 -8.13 2.11
C PHE A 222 -26.15 -8.78 2.42
N VAL A 223 -26.17 -10.04 2.88
CA VAL A 223 -27.42 -10.78 3.08
C VAL A 223 -27.87 -10.73 4.53
N VAL A 224 -26.96 -10.98 5.48
CA VAL A 224 -27.32 -11.02 6.92
C VAL A 224 -27.46 -9.61 7.50
N LEU A 225 -26.49 -8.73 7.24
CA LEU A 225 -26.46 -7.39 7.81
C LEU A 225 -27.11 -6.33 6.90
N GLY A 226 -27.34 -6.65 5.63
CA GLY A 226 -27.94 -5.71 4.66
C GLY A 226 -27.08 -4.45 4.43
N ILE A 227 -25.77 -4.51 4.68
CA ILE A 227 -24.88 -3.35 4.54
C ILE A 227 -24.52 -3.22 3.05
N PRO A 228 -24.97 -2.16 2.35
CA PRO A 228 -24.69 -2.01 0.94
C PRO A 228 -23.19 -1.73 0.69
N SER A 229 -22.78 -1.84 -0.57
CA SER A 229 -21.53 -1.22 -1.00
C SER A 229 -21.64 0.30 -0.87
N PRO A 230 -20.53 1.02 -0.64
CA PRO A 230 -20.54 2.48 -0.63
C PRO A 230 -21.23 3.04 -1.88
N ASP A 231 -22.15 3.97 -1.68
CA ASP A 231 -22.89 4.58 -2.79
C ASP A 231 -21.98 5.53 -3.60
N LEU A 232 -22.31 5.72 -4.88
CA LEU A 232 -21.65 6.70 -5.75
C LEU A 232 -21.73 8.13 -5.20
N ALA A 233 -22.76 8.43 -4.41
CA ALA A 233 -22.98 9.74 -3.80
C ALA A 233 -22.13 9.99 -2.54
N GLU A 234 -21.36 9.01 -2.05
CA GLU A 234 -20.57 9.18 -0.82
C GLU A 234 -19.14 9.72 -1.07
N ARG A 235 -18.62 9.62 -2.30
CA ARG A 235 -17.18 9.81 -2.55
C ARG A 235 -16.89 10.54 -3.85
N ALA A 236 -15.99 11.51 -3.76
CA ALA A 236 -15.31 12.05 -4.94
C ALA A 236 -14.37 10.99 -5.55
N SER A 237 -14.26 11.00 -6.88
CA SER A 237 -13.37 10.10 -7.63
C SER A 237 -12.75 10.83 -8.80
N GLY A 238 -11.52 10.47 -9.16
CA GLY A 238 -10.92 10.90 -10.41
C GLY A 238 -11.68 10.35 -11.61
N TRP A 239 -11.81 11.17 -12.65
CA TRP A 239 -12.33 10.79 -13.95
C TRP A 239 -11.63 11.59 -15.04
N TRP A 240 -10.86 10.89 -15.87
CA TRP A 240 -10.10 11.50 -16.96
C TRP A 240 -9.13 12.58 -16.46
N LEU A 241 -9.33 13.85 -16.79
CA LEU A 241 -8.41 14.96 -16.44
C LEU A 241 -8.84 15.75 -15.20
N SER A 242 -9.96 15.37 -14.56
CA SER A 242 -10.54 16.09 -13.43
C SER A 242 -10.96 15.16 -12.30
N ARG A 243 -11.15 15.73 -11.11
CA ARG A 243 -11.81 15.07 -9.99
C ARG A 243 -13.29 15.44 -10.03
N LEU A 244 -14.17 14.45 -9.95
CA LEU A 244 -15.61 14.66 -9.88
C LEU A 244 -16.06 14.56 -8.42
N GLU A 245 -16.90 15.51 -8.00
CA GLU A 245 -17.55 15.45 -6.69
C GLU A 245 -18.66 14.40 -6.67
N ALA A 246 -19.03 13.95 -5.48
CA ALA A 246 -19.95 12.82 -5.32
C ALA A 246 -21.34 13.08 -5.96
N GLU A 247 -21.86 14.30 -5.85
CA GLU A 247 -23.11 14.71 -6.50
C GLU A 247 -23.03 14.65 -8.04
N GLU A 248 -21.88 15.01 -8.60
CA GLU A 248 -21.64 14.97 -10.04
C GLU A 248 -21.52 13.53 -10.54
N ILE A 249 -20.87 12.66 -9.76
CA ILE A 249 -20.78 11.23 -10.04
C ILE A 249 -22.18 10.62 -10.03
N ALA A 250 -22.99 10.88 -8.99
CA ALA A 250 -24.37 10.40 -8.91
C ALA A 250 -25.21 10.89 -10.10
N ARG A 251 -25.05 12.15 -10.51
CA ARG A 251 -25.76 12.72 -11.67
C ARG A 251 -25.36 12.09 -13.00
N ARG A 252 -24.06 11.82 -13.21
CA ARG A 252 -23.54 11.29 -14.49
C ARG A 252 -23.66 9.78 -14.61
N PHE A 253 -23.48 9.05 -13.50
CA PHE A 253 -23.33 7.59 -13.49
C PHE A 253 -24.37 6.87 -12.61
N GLY A 254 -25.23 7.58 -11.88
CA GLY A 254 -26.20 6.96 -10.97
C GLY A 254 -27.15 5.97 -11.65
N ALA A 255 -27.60 6.27 -12.87
CA ALA A 255 -28.43 5.34 -13.65
C ALA A 255 -27.63 4.16 -14.24
N HIS A 256 -26.34 4.38 -14.53
CA HIS A 256 -25.46 3.42 -15.21
C HIS A 256 -24.05 3.49 -14.61
N PRO A 257 -23.77 2.80 -13.49
CA PRO A 257 -22.49 2.91 -12.78
C PRO A 257 -21.34 2.16 -13.46
N LEU A 258 -21.64 1.21 -14.35
CA LEU A 258 -20.65 0.32 -14.98
C LEU A 258 -19.49 1.04 -15.70
N PRO A 259 -19.70 2.14 -16.46
CA PRO A 259 -18.60 2.86 -17.09
C PRO A 259 -17.62 3.45 -16.06
N LEU A 260 -18.13 3.97 -14.94
CA LEU A 260 -17.30 4.46 -13.85
C LEU A 260 -16.49 3.33 -13.21
N TYR A 261 -17.14 2.20 -12.94
CA TYR A 261 -16.46 1.04 -12.37
C TYR A 261 -15.38 0.48 -13.29
N ALA A 262 -15.68 0.32 -14.58
CA ALA A 262 -14.70 -0.12 -15.57
C ALA A 262 -13.52 0.86 -15.66
N TYR A 263 -13.80 2.17 -15.68
CA TYR A 263 -12.75 3.19 -15.64
C TYR A 263 -11.90 3.08 -14.39
N ASN A 264 -12.51 2.95 -13.20
CA ASN A 264 -11.77 2.88 -11.94
C ASN A 264 -10.86 1.65 -11.87
N VAL A 265 -11.35 0.49 -12.31
CA VAL A 265 -10.52 -0.73 -12.41
C VAL A 265 -9.34 -0.50 -13.36
N MET A 266 -9.59 0.04 -14.55
CA MET A 266 -8.53 0.30 -15.53
C MET A 266 -7.56 1.38 -15.06
N ALA A 267 -8.06 2.47 -14.50
CA ALA A 267 -7.28 3.56 -13.95
C ALA A 267 -6.40 3.08 -12.78
N GLY A 268 -6.93 2.23 -11.89
CA GLY A 268 -6.14 1.63 -10.82
C GLY A 268 -5.06 0.68 -11.34
N LEU A 269 -5.38 -0.17 -12.33
CA LEU A 269 -4.42 -1.08 -12.93
C LEU A 269 -3.29 -0.34 -13.68
N VAL A 270 -3.66 0.61 -14.54
CA VAL A 270 -2.70 1.41 -15.32
C VAL A 270 -1.92 2.34 -14.39
N GLY A 271 -2.57 2.94 -13.39
CA GLY A 271 -1.95 3.71 -12.32
C GLY A 271 -0.84 2.92 -11.64
N ALA A 272 -1.14 1.71 -11.16
CA ALA A 272 -0.15 0.86 -10.51
C ALA A 272 0.99 0.39 -11.44
N LEU A 273 0.75 0.24 -12.75
CA LEU A 273 1.77 -0.22 -13.70
C LEU A 273 2.63 0.92 -14.27
N LEU A 274 2.03 2.08 -14.53
CA LEU A 274 2.66 3.19 -15.26
C LEU A 274 2.87 4.44 -14.38
N SER A 275 2.48 4.39 -13.10
CA SER A 275 2.37 5.53 -12.20
C SER A 275 1.36 6.60 -12.61
N GLU A 276 0.43 6.27 -13.50
CA GLU A 276 -0.59 7.18 -14.04
C GLU A 276 -1.78 6.39 -14.61
N PRO A 277 -3.04 6.80 -14.40
CA PRO A 277 -3.49 7.96 -13.63
C PRO A 277 -3.31 7.77 -12.11
N LYS A 278 -3.15 8.87 -11.38
CA LYS A 278 -3.11 8.87 -9.91
C LYS A 278 -4.48 9.24 -9.35
N GLN A 279 -5.00 8.47 -8.40
CA GLN A 279 -6.36 8.66 -7.86
C GLN A 279 -7.44 8.75 -8.96
N GLY A 280 -7.22 8.10 -10.11
CA GLY A 280 -8.12 8.18 -11.26
C GLY A 280 -8.05 9.47 -12.09
N VAL A 281 -7.01 10.31 -11.92
CA VAL A 281 -6.78 11.51 -12.72
C VAL A 281 -5.50 11.40 -13.54
N TRP A 282 -5.58 11.68 -14.84
CA TRP A 282 -4.45 11.72 -15.77
C TRP A 282 -3.69 13.06 -15.71
N SER A 283 -3.15 13.37 -14.52
CA SER A 283 -2.31 14.53 -14.21
C SER A 283 -1.16 14.83 -15.20
N PHE A 284 -0.40 13.81 -15.62
CA PHE A 284 0.69 13.93 -16.58
C PHE A 284 0.15 14.33 -17.94
N VAL A 285 -0.92 13.67 -18.40
CA VAL A 285 -1.54 13.99 -19.69
C VAL A 285 -2.09 15.41 -19.67
N ARG A 286 -2.79 15.80 -18.61
CA ARG A 286 -3.30 17.16 -18.43
C ARG A 286 -2.17 18.18 -18.54
N ARG A 287 -1.10 18.00 -17.77
CA ARG A 287 0.05 18.93 -17.79
C ARG A 287 0.84 18.91 -19.09
N LEU A 288 0.84 17.79 -19.82
CA LEU A 288 1.39 17.71 -21.17
C LEU A 288 0.58 18.55 -22.15
N LEU A 289 -0.75 18.47 -22.09
CA LEU A 289 -1.63 19.31 -22.90
C LEU A 289 -1.49 20.80 -22.55
N ASP A 290 -1.26 21.11 -21.27
CA ASP A 290 -1.03 22.49 -20.80
C ASP A 290 0.40 23.01 -21.09
N GLY A 291 1.29 22.19 -21.67
CA GLY A 291 2.69 22.56 -21.92
C GLY A 291 3.52 22.75 -20.65
N ASN A 292 3.07 22.21 -19.51
CA ASN A 292 3.66 22.40 -18.18
C ASN A 292 4.01 21.06 -17.50
N VAL A 293 4.71 20.19 -18.24
CA VAL A 293 5.22 18.91 -17.72
C VAL A 293 6.40 19.15 -16.80
N ARG A 294 6.29 18.68 -15.57
CA ARG A 294 7.39 18.75 -14.60
C ARG A 294 8.34 17.56 -14.80
N PRO A 295 9.68 17.75 -14.67
CA PRO A 295 10.66 16.68 -14.90
C PRO A 295 10.39 15.41 -14.09
N TRP A 296 9.87 15.58 -12.87
CA TRP A 296 9.58 14.49 -11.95
C TRP A 296 8.42 13.60 -12.40
N MET A 297 7.46 14.18 -13.11
CA MET A 297 6.35 13.41 -13.68
C MET A 297 6.86 12.50 -14.78
N ALA A 298 7.72 13.03 -15.66
CA ALA A 298 8.40 12.24 -16.68
C ALA A 298 9.25 11.12 -16.05
N MET A 299 10.00 11.42 -14.98
CA MET A 299 10.76 10.41 -14.22
C MET A 299 9.86 9.29 -13.70
N GLN A 300 8.68 9.59 -13.16
CA GLN A 300 7.73 8.59 -12.66
C GLN A 300 7.17 7.71 -13.77
N ILE A 301 6.79 8.29 -14.90
CA ILE A 301 6.32 7.52 -16.07
C ILE A 301 7.44 6.63 -16.61
N VAL A 302 8.62 7.20 -16.90
CA VAL A 302 9.75 6.46 -17.50
C VAL A 302 10.21 5.32 -16.61
N SER A 303 10.40 5.56 -15.31
CA SER A 303 10.80 4.51 -14.36
C SER A 303 9.80 3.35 -14.29
N SER A 304 8.50 3.64 -14.37
CA SER A 304 7.44 2.63 -14.34
C SER A 304 7.35 1.88 -15.66
N VAL A 305 7.43 2.58 -16.81
CA VAL A 305 7.45 1.98 -18.15
C VAL A 305 8.60 0.98 -18.31
N LEU A 306 9.80 1.29 -17.80
CA LEU A 306 10.95 0.39 -17.88
C LEU A 306 10.70 -0.95 -17.17
N VAL A 307 10.20 -0.90 -15.93
CA VAL A 307 9.94 -2.11 -15.12
C VAL A 307 8.71 -2.86 -15.65
N THR A 308 7.61 -2.16 -15.91
CA THR A 308 6.39 -2.74 -16.47
C THR A 308 6.63 -3.37 -17.84
N GLY A 309 7.37 -2.70 -18.72
CA GLY A 309 7.74 -3.24 -20.02
C GLY A 309 8.52 -4.56 -19.91
N ALA A 310 9.47 -4.64 -18.97
CA ALA A 310 10.20 -5.88 -18.68
C ALA A 310 9.28 -6.99 -18.13
N MET A 311 8.33 -6.65 -17.25
CA MET A 311 7.33 -7.59 -16.71
C MET A 311 6.38 -8.11 -17.78
N VAL A 312 5.84 -7.22 -18.63
CA VAL A 312 4.98 -7.58 -19.75
C VAL A 312 5.73 -8.47 -20.74
N ALA A 313 7.00 -8.16 -21.04
CA ALA A 313 7.83 -8.99 -21.91
C ALA A 313 8.12 -10.39 -21.32
N ALA A 314 8.20 -10.50 -19.98
CA ALA A 314 8.42 -11.79 -19.29
C ALA A 314 7.13 -12.62 -19.16
N LEU A 315 5.96 -11.98 -19.14
CA LEU A 315 4.67 -12.63 -18.86
C LEU A 315 4.34 -13.80 -19.82
N PRO A 316 4.49 -13.69 -21.16
CA PRO A 316 4.21 -14.81 -22.07
C PRO A 316 5.06 -16.05 -21.78
N VAL A 317 6.34 -15.85 -21.43
CA VAL A 317 7.26 -16.93 -21.08
C VAL A 317 6.82 -17.59 -19.78
N ALA A 318 6.54 -16.78 -18.74
CA ALA A 318 6.06 -17.27 -17.46
C ALA A 318 4.73 -18.05 -17.60
N LEU A 319 3.79 -17.56 -18.41
CA LEU A 319 2.53 -18.25 -18.72
C LEU A 319 2.76 -19.58 -19.44
N SER A 320 3.69 -19.62 -20.40
CA SER A 320 4.05 -20.85 -21.12
C SER A 320 4.65 -21.90 -20.17
N HIS A 321 5.60 -21.48 -19.33
CA HIS A 321 6.21 -22.34 -18.31
C HIS A 321 5.20 -22.84 -17.29
N TRP A 322 4.29 -21.97 -16.84
CA TRP A 322 3.19 -22.33 -15.94
C TRP A 322 2.27 -23.39 -16.55
N ARG A 323 1.83 -23.21 -17.80
CA ARG A 323 0.99 -24.19 -18.52
C ARG A 323 1.69 -25.53 -18.66
N ARG A 324 3.00 -25.53 -18.90
CA ARG A 324 3.83 -26.75 -19.00
C ARG A 324 4.21 -27.34 -17.64
N ARG A 325 3.86 -26.67 -16.53
CA ARG A 325 4.25 -27.03 -15.15
C ARG A 325 5.76 -27.06 -14.90
N VAL A 326 6.54 -26.32 -15.69
CA VAL A 326 8.00 -26.16 -15.55
C VAL A 326 8.31 -24.72 -15.14
N ILE A 327 7.71 -24.29 -14.04
CA ILE A 327 7.78 -22.90 -13.58
C ILE A 327 8.90 -22.72 -12.55
N ASP A 328 9.75 -21.71 -12.76
CA ASP A 328 10.79 -21.32 -11.79
C ASP A 328 10.27 -20.25 -10.80
N ASP A 329 11.12 -19.81 -9.86
CA ASP A 329 10.71 -18.80 -8.87
C ASP A 329 10.45 -17.41 -9.49
N ARG A 330 11.14 -17.05 -10.58
CA ARG A 330 10.99 -15.74 -11.22
C ARG A 330 9.67 -15.65 -11.98
N ASP A 331 9.34 -16.69 -12.71
CA ASP A 331 8.04 -16.83 -13.37
C ASP A 331 6.89 -16.71 -12.36
N ARG A 332 7.03 -17.34 -11.18
CA ARG A 332 6.03 -17.23 -10.10
C ARG A 332 5.81 -15.80 -9.65
N PHE A 333 6.88 -15.06 -9.38
CA PHE A 333 6.78 -13.65 -8.97
C PHE A 333 6.11 -12.78 -10.03
N VAL A 334 6.44 -12.97 -11.32
CA VAL A 334 5.79 -12.24 -12.42
C VAL A 334 4.29 -12.53 -12.47
N LEU A 335 3.89 -13.81 -12.42
CA LEU A 335 2.47 -14.20 -12.44
C LEU A 335 1.73 -13.67 -11.21
N LEU A 336 2.34 -13.73 -10.03
CA LEU A 336 1.75 -13.20 -8.80
C LEU A 336 1.59 -11.69 -8.86
N ALA A 337 2.55 -10.95 -9.41
CA ALA A 337 2.45 -9.51 -9.60
C ALA A 337 1.22 -9.14 -10.42
N PHE A 338 1.03 -9.74 -11.60
CA PHE A 338 -0.14 -9.47 -12.43
C PHE A 338 -1.46 -9.94 -11.79
N ALA A 339 -1.48 -11.10 -11.16
CA ALA A 339 -2.68 -11.61 -10.49
C ALA A 339 -3.14 -10.69 -9.35
N MET A 340 -2.20 -10.24 -8.52
CA MET A 340 -2.50 -9.36 -7.39
C MET A 340 -2.84 -7.95 -7.83
N LEU A 341 -2.15 -7.39 -8.84
CA LEU A 341 -2.52 -6.09 -9.42
C LEU A 341 -3.93 -6.10 -10.00
N ALA A 342 -4.29 -7.14 -10.77
CA ALA A 342 -5.63 -7.26 -11.33
C ALA A 342 -6.69 -7.39 -10.23
N ALA A 343 -6.48 -8.27 -9.25
CA ALA A 343 -7.44 -8.44 -8.16
C ALA A 343 -7.58 -7.17 -7.30
N ASN A 344 -6.48 -6.48 -7.02
CA ASN A 344 -6.50 -5.23 -6.27
C ASN A 344 -7.22 -4.12 -7.05
N ALA A 345 -6.98 -4.00 -8.36
CA ALA A 345 -7.66 -3.04 -9.21
C ALA A 345 -9.17 -3.31 -9.25
N VAL A 346 -9.58 -4.58 -9.32
CA VAL A 346 -11.00 -4.97 -9.23
C VAL A 346 -11.62 -4.56 -7.90
N LEU A 347 -10.93 -4.70 -6.76
CA LEU A 347 -11.46 -4.22 -5.48
C LEU A 347 -11.56 -2.69 -5.39
N ALA A 348 -10.85 -1.95 -6.24
CA ALA A 348 -10.93 -0.49 -6.36
C ALA A 348 -12.03 -0.03 -7.34
N PHE A 349 -12.95 -0.90 -7.77
CA PHE A 349 -13.97 -0.55 -8.77
C PHE A 349 -14.87 0.63 -8.34
N SER A 350 -15.21 0.73 -7.06
CA SER A 350 -16.13 1.78 -6.58
C SER A 350 -15.50 3.17 -6.55
N TYR A 351 -14.19 3.26 -6.33
CA TYR A 351 -13.42 4.50 -6.35
C TYR A 351 -11.92 4.18 -6.41
N VAL A 352 -11.15 5.02 -7.12
CA VAL A 352 -9.68 4.86 -7.19
C VAL A 352 -9.01 5.72 -6.15
N LYS A 353 -8.22 5.09 -5.29
CA LYS A 353 -7.25 5.76 -4.43
C LYS A 353 -5.95 4.97 -4.41
N ASP A 354 -4.85 5.68 -4.25
CA ASP A 354 -3.51 5.11 -4.41
C ASP A 354 -3.20 4.12 -3.28
N GLU A 355 -3.65 4.39 -2.05
CA GLU A 355 -3.48 3.50 -0.89
C GLU A 355 -4.26 2.19 -1.00
N VAL A 356 -5.38 2.19 -1.72
CA VAL A 356 -6.16 0.97 -1.98
C VAL A 356 -5.33 0.00 -2.82
N LEU A 357 -4.49 0.50 -3.72
CA LEU A 357 -3.65 -0.29 -4.65
C LEU A 357 -2.36 -0.84 -4.02
N SER A 358 -2.07 -0.48 -2.77
CA SER A 358 -0.80 -0.76 -2.10
C SER A 358 -0.42 -2.25 -2.04
N VAL A 359 -1.37 -3.16 -1.83
CA VAL A 359 -1.10 -4.61 -1.82
C VAL A 359 -0.62 -5.05 -3.20
N GLY A 360 -1.33 -4.67 -4.26
CA GLY A 360 -0.92 -4.94 -5.65
C GLY A 360 0.48 -4.37 -5.95
N VAL A 361 0.79 -3.18 -5.47
CA VAL A 361 2.11 -2.55 -5.63
C VAL A 361 3.21 -3.33 -4.89
N GLY A 362 2.92 -3.89 -3.71
CA GLY A 362 3.86 -4.77 -3.00
C GLY A 362 4.27 -5.99 -3.84
N PHE A 363 3.32 -6.54 -4.59
CA PHE A 363 3.58 -7.64 -5.52
C PHE A 363 4.20 -7.17 -6.84
N TYR A 364 3.90 -5.95 -7.30
CA TYR A 364 4.60 -5.32 -8.43
C TYR A 364 6.10 -5.20 -8.16
N ALA A 365 6.50 -4.75 -6.97
CA ALA A 365 7.91 -4.71 -6.58
C ALA A 365 8.56 -6.11 -6.60
N ALA A 366 7.85 -7.17 -6.22
CA ALA A 366 8.35 -8.54 -6.32
C ALA A 366 8.47 -9.03 -7.78
N GLY A 367 7.55 -8.60 -8.65
CA GLY A 367 7.68 -8.76 -10.11
C GLY A 367 8.91 -8.03 -10.67
N ALA A 368 9.17 -6.81 -10.21
CA ALA A 368 10.36 -6.04 -10.56
C ALA A 368 11.65 -6.79 -10.17
N PHE A 369 11.72 -7.34 -8.95
CA PHE A 369 12.83 -8.20 -8.51
C PHE A 369 13.08 -9.34 -9.51
N ALA A 370 12.03 -10.06 -9.92
CA ALA A 370 12.16 -11.22 -10.80
C ALA A 370 12.71 -10.86 -12.18
N VAL A 371 12.20 -9.79 -12.80
CA VAL A 371 12.65 -9.38 -14.15
C VAL A 371 14.03 -8.74 -14.13
N LEU A 372 14.38 -7.99 -13.09
CA LEU A 372 15.71 -7.38 -12.95
C LEU A 372 16.79 -8.44 -12.66
N ALA A 373 16.47 -9.46 -11.86
CA ALA A 373 17.35 -10.60 -11.66
C ALA A 373 17.55 -11.40 -12.95
N GLY A 374 16.46 -11.64 -13.70
CA GLY A 374 16.52 -12.29 -15.02
C GLY A 374 17.34 -11.52 -16.05
N LEU A 375 17.19 -10.19 -16.09
CA LEU A 375 17.99 -9.33 -16.95
C LEU A 375 19.47 -9.38 -16.57
N SER A 376 19.78 -9.29 -15.28
CA SER A 376 21.15 -9.35 -14.76
C SER A 376 21.85 -10.67 -15.12
N ASP A 377 21.17 -11.81 -15.05
CA ASP A 377 21.75 -13.09 -15.46
C ASP A 377 22.00 -13.17 -16.97
N ARG A 378 21.06 -12.67 -17.79
CA ARG A 378 21.22 -12.63 -19.25
C ARG A 378 22.42 -11.78 -19.65
N LEU A 379 22.66 -10.66 -18.97
CA LEU A 379 23.81 -9.79 -19.22
C LEU A 379 25.15 -10.50 -19.04
N ARG A 380 25.26 -11.47 -18.13
CA ARG A 380 26.50 -12.24 -17.93
C ARG A 380 26.84 -13.15 -19.10
N THR A 381 25.83 -13.54 -19.88
CA THR A 381 25.99 -14.46 -21.02
C THR A 381 26.05 -13.74 -22.36
N ARG A 382 25.53 -12.51 -22.46
CA ARG A 382 25.54 -11.71 -23.69
C ARG A 382 26.81 -10.88 -23.81
N ARG A 383 27.19 -10.55 -25.05
CA ARG A 383 28.33 -9.69 -25.39
C ARG A 383 27.89 -8.56 -26.32
N GLY A 384 28.72 -7.52 -26.43
CA GLY A 384 28.53 -6.40 -27.34
C GLY A 384 27.34 -5.51 -27.00
N ALA A 385 26.68 -4.96 -28.03
CA ALA A 385 25.62 -3.96 -27.89
C ALA A 385 24.44 -4.42 -27.01
N ALA A 386 24.04 -5.69 -27.09
CA ALA A 386 22.94 -6.20 -26.26
C ALA A 386 23.26 -6.19 -24.76
N ALA A 387 24.53 -6.44 -24.39
CA ALA A 387 24.97 -6.35 -23.01
C ALA A 387 25.03 -4.89 -22.54
N ALA A 388 25.51 -3.98 -23.39
CA ALA A 388 25.53 -2.55 -23.10
C ALA A 388 24.13 -1.97 -22.88
N VAL A 389 23.16 -2.32 -23.75
CA VAL A 389 21.76 -1.86 -23.61
C VAL A 389 21.13 -2.39 -22.32
N GLY A 390 21.27 -3.68 -22.02
CA GLY A 390 20.68 -4.21 -20.78
C GLY A 390 21.35 -3.64 -19.52
N ALA A 391 22.66 -3.35 -19.54
CA ALA A 391 23.35 -2.69 -18.44
C ALA A 391 22.85 -1.24 -18.27
N LEU A 392 22.70 -0.50 -19.38
CA LEU A 392 22.13 0.85 -19.37
C LEU A 392 20.71 0.85 -18.78
N LEU A 393 19.87 -0.11 -19.16
CA LEU A 393 18.51 -0.25 -18.62
C LEU A 393 18.51 -0.52 -17.12
N LEU A 394 19.42 -1.38 -16.61
CA LEU A 394 19.55 -1.62 -15.17
C LEU A 394 20.00 -0.37 -14.42
N VAL A 395 21.01 0.34 -14.93
CA VAL A 395 21.52 1.57 -14.33
C VAL A 395 20.43 2.64 -14.33
N ALA A 396 19.76 2.88 -15.46
CA ALA A 396 18.67 3.84 -15.57
C ALA A 396 17.53 3.50 -14.60
N THR A 397 17.10 2.24 -14.54
CA THR A 397 16.07 1.79 -13.61
C THR A 397 16.49 2.03 -12.16
N SER A 398 17.72 1.66 -11.79
CA SER A 398 18.25 1.86 -10.45
C SER A 398 18.28 3.33 -10.05
N VAL A 399 18.79 4.20 -10.93
CA VAL A 399 18.91 5.64 -10.66
C VAL A 399 17.52 6.27 -10.51
N LEU A 400 16.59 6.03 -11.44
CA LEU A 400 15.28 6.65 -11.42
C LEU A 400 14.44 6.22 -10.21
N TRP A 401 14.46 4.94 -9.84
CA TRP A 401 13.74 4.46 -8.65
C TRP A 401 14.38 4.89 -7.34
N SER A 402 15.72 5.02 -7.30
CA SER A 402 16.40 5.62 -6.15
C SER A 402 16.04 7.09 -5.98
N ALA A 403 15.99 7.86 -7.07
CA ALA A 403 15.55 9.25 -7.06
C ALA A 403 14.09 9.39 -6.58
N ARG A 404 13.18 8.52 -7.02
CA ARG A 404 11.79 8.45 -6.50
C ARG A 404 11.73 8.13 -5.01
N THR A 405 12.56 7.19 -4.56
CA THR A 405 12.64 6.80 -3.15
C THR A 405 13.12 7.96 -2.30
N VAL A 406 14.20 8.64 -2.70
CA VAL A 406 14.68 9.88 -2.06
C VAL A 406 13.57 10.94 -2.04
N GLY A 407 12.85 11.08 -3.16
CA GLY A 407 11.69 11.98 -3.25
C GLY A 407 10.57 11.68 -2.27
N THR A 408 10.37 10.41 -1.94
CA THR A 408 9.38 9.99 -0.94
C THR A 408 9.73 10.53 0.45
N PHE A 409 11.02 10.54 0.84
CA PHE A 409 11.44 11.13 2.12
C PHE A 409 11.16 12.64 2.19
N PHE A 410 11.48 13.37 1.12
CA PHE A 410 11.20 14.80 1.04
C PHE A 410 9.70 15.10 1.07
N ALA A 411 8.92 14.32 0.32
CA ALA A 411 7.47 14.43 0.28
C ALA A 411 6.85 14.21 1.67
N LEU A 412 7.38 13.25 2.45
CA LEU A 412 6.91 13.00 3.82
C LEU A 412 7.21 14.15 4.77
N GLN A 413 8.39 14.76 4.68
CA GLN A 413 8.73 15.94 5.48
C GLN A 413 7.81 17.13 5.15
N ARG A 414 7.55 17.37 3.86
CA ARG A 414 6.62 18.41 3.42
C ARG A 414 5.20 18.12 3.89
N HIS A 415 4.74 16.88 3.75
CA HIS A 415 3.42 16.47 4.23
C HIS A 415 3.27 16.68 5.74
N ALA A 416 4.28 16.29 6.52
CA ALA A 416 4.30 16.53 7.97
C ALA A 416 4.13 18.02 8.31
N TYR A 417 4.77 18.91 7.54
CA TYR A 417 4.64 20.36 7.73
C TYR A 417 3.23 20.86 7.39
N THR A 418 2.65 20.37 6.29
CA THR A 418 1.26 20.69 5.92
C THR A 418 0.31 20.26 7.03
N VAL A 419 0.41 19.04 7.54
CA VAL A 419 -0.46 18.54 8.61
C VAL A 419 -0.27 19.36 9.90
N ALA A 420 0.96 19.74 10.25
CA ALA A 420 1.21 20.63 11.41
C ALA A 420 0.51 21.99 11.24
N THR A 421 0.53 22.55 10.03
CA THR A 421 -0.15 23.79 9.69
C THR A 421 -1.68 23.62 9.75
N ASP A 422 -2.21 22.50 9.25
CA ASP A 422 -3.63 22.19 9.35
C ASP A 422 -4.07 22.18 10.82
N TRP A 423 -3.30 21.58 11.73
CA TRP A 423 -3.58 21.63 13.17
C TRP A 423 -3.61 23.05 13.75
N ALA A 424 -2.77 23.95 13.25
CA ALA A 424 -2.73 25.34 13.70
C ALA A 424 -3.95 26.14 13.20
N MET A 425 -4.44 25.83 11.99
CA MET A 425 -5.58 26.48 11.36
C MET A 425 -6.92 25.87 11.78
N TYR A 426 -6.91 24.63 12.26
CA TYR A 426 -8.12 23.90 12.62
C TYR A 426 -8.81 24.51 13.84
N SER A 427 -10.05 24.96 13.67
CA SER A 427 -10.87 25.51 14.74
C SER A 427 -11.99 24.54 15.13
N LEU A 428 -12.05 24.19 16.41
CA LEU A 428 -13.03 23.25 16.95
C LEU A 428 -14.49 23.64 16.65
N ALA A 429 -14.74 24.95 16.57
CA ALA A 429 -16.07 25.55 16.47
C ALA A 429 -16.72 25.37 15.11
N GLN A 430 -15.96 25.04 14.06
CA GLN A 430 -16.47 24.96 12.69
C GLN A 430 -16.92 23.56 12.27
N GLU A 431 -16.39 22.49 12.88
CA GLU A 431 -16.58 21.13 12.35
C GLU A 431 -17.03 20.07 13.33
N LEU A 432 -16.94 20.28 14.65
CA LEU A 432 -17.42 19.26 15.57
C LEU A 432 -18.96 19.23 15.61
N PRO A 433 -19.58 18.04 15.57
CA PRO A 433 -21.00 17.88 15.79
C PRO A 433 -21.43 18.59 17.09
N ARG A 434 -22.53 19.35 17.04
CA ARG A 434 -23.00 20.20 18.16
C ARG A 434 -23.30 19.41 19.44
N ASP A 435 -23.48 18.10 19.32
CA ASP A 435 -23.79 17.14 20.38
C ASP A 435 -22.54 16.58 21.09
N TRP A 436 -21.33 16.97 20.70
CA TRP A 436 -20.13 16.51 21.39
C TRP A 436 -19.97 17.18 22.76
N ASP A 437 -19.96 16.37 23.81
CA ASP A 437 -19.67 16.81 25.18
C ASP A 437 -18.28 17.47 25.27
N PHE A 438 -18.26 18.71 25.77
CA PHE A 438 -17.09 19.56 25.87
C PHE A 438 -16.15 19.22 27.04
N GLY A 439 -16.39 18.15 27.79
CA GLY A 439 -15.53 17.72 28.90
C GLY A 439 -14.26 16.99 28.43
N PRO A 440 -14.13 15.66 28.65
CA PRO A 440 -12.87 14.92 28.39
C PRO A 440 -12.40 14.94 26.93
N THR A 441 -13.33 14.85 25.98
CA THR A 441 -13.03 14.82 24.53
C THR A 441 -12.38 16.13 24.05
N ARG A 442 -12.86 17.27 24.56
CA ARG A 442 -12.31 18.58 24.25
C ARG A 442 -10.90 18.75 24.83
N GLN A 443 -10.68 18.28 26.07
CA GLN A 443 -9.36 18.34 26.69
C GLN A 443 -8.34 17.53 25.89
N LEU A 444 -8.71 16.30 25.51
CA LEU A 444 -7.87 15.47 24.66
C LEU A 444 -7.60 16.15 23.31
N PHE A 445 -8.63 16.71 22.65
CA PHE A 445 -8.41 17.45 21.42
C PHE A 445 -7.37 18.58 21.61
N LEU A 446 -7.53 19.41 22.63
CA LEU A 446 -6.66 20.56 22.86
C LEU A 446 -5.23 20.12 23.16
N GLU A 447 -5.07 18.99 23.85
CA GLU A 447 -3.79 18.35 24.08
C GLU A 447 -3.16 17.83 22.78
N LEU A 448 -3.93 17.11 21.95
CA LEU A 448 -3.49 16.63 20.64
C LEU A 448 -3.08 17.80 19.73
N GLN A 449 -3.91 18.85 19.67
CA GLN A 449 -3.61 20.06 18.90
C GLN A 449 -2.32 20.72 19.38
N ARG A 450 -2.20 20.99 20.68
CA ARG A 450 -0.99 21.59 21.26
C ARG A 450 0.26 20.77 20.93
N ARG A 451 0.19 19.45 21.06
CA ARG A 451 1.32 18.55 20.78
C ARG A 451 1.69 18.53 19.30
N ASN A 452 0.70 18.43 18.41
CA ASN A 452 0.96 18.38 16.97
C ASN A 452 1.51 19.72 16.45
N ILE A 453 1.06 20.86 16.99
CA ILE A 453 1.64 22.19 16.68
C ILE A 453 3.06 22.33 17.25
N ALA A 454 3.31 21.81 18.45
CA ALA A 454 4.62 21.91 19.11
C ALA A 454 5.68 20.94 18.57
N ARG A 455 5.35 20.06 17.62
CA ARG A 455 6.33 19.17 16.99
C ARG A 455 7.30 19.99 16.15
N ASP A 456 8.59 19.72 16.31
CA ASP A 456 9.64 20.29 15.49
C ASP A 456 9.61 19.65 14.10
N VAL A 457 8.82 20.24 13.21
CA VAL A 457 8.76 19.85 11.80
C VAL A 457 9.52 20.89 10.99
N PRO A 458 10.65 20.52 10.36
CA PRO A 458 11.43 21.44 9.55
C PRO A 458 10.57 22.08 8.46
N HIS A 459 10.56 23.42 8.41
CA HIS A 459 9.81 24.13 7.39
C HIS A 459 10.45 23.90 6.00
N PRO A 460 9.67 23.51 4.96
CA PRO A 460 10.21 23.13 3.64
C PRO A 460 11.12 24.17 2.99
N ALA A 461 10.84 25.47 3.16
CA ALA A 461 11.67 26.55 2.63
C ALA A 461 13.07 26.69 3.26
N PHE A 462 13.31 26.17 4.47
CA PHE A 462 14.64 26.22 5.10
C PHE A 462 15.50 25.01 4.75
N THR A 463 14.88 23.91 4.32
CA THR A 463 15.51 22.91 3.46
C THR A 463 15.62 23.46 2.04
N LYS A 464 16.41 24.54 1.85
CA LYS A 464 16.70 25.13 0.54
C LYS A 464 17.41 24.11 -0.36
N GLN A 465 16.65 23.27 -1.03
CA GLN A 465 17.10 22.51 -2.17
C GLN A 465 16.20 22.89 -3.33
N ARG A 466 16.50 24.04 -3.95
CA ARG A 466 15.90 24.51 -5.20
C ARG A 466 15.83 23.39 -6.26
N TYR A 467 16.82 22.49 -6.24
CA TYR A 467 16.90 21.30 -7.07
C TYR A 467 15.85 20.22 -6.74
N VAL A 468 15.49 20.05 -5.46
CA VAL A 468 14.44 19.11 -5.00
C VAL A 468 13.06 19.67 -5.29
N ASP A 469 12.83 20.96 -5.09
CA ASP A 469 11.53 21.58 -5.43
C ASP A 469 11.25 21.46 -6.94
N GLU A 470 12.25 21.69 -7.79
CA GLU A 470 12.16 21.50 -9.25
C GLU A 470 11.99 20.01 -9.66
N LEU A 471 12.60 19.08 -8.91
CA LEU A 471 12.59 17.63 -9.21
C LEU A 471 11.52 16.83 -8.46
N LEU A 472 10.78 17.37 -7.50
CA LEU A 472 9.97 16.56 -6.60
C LEU A 472 8.71 17.26 -6.07
N GLU A 473 8.31 18.43 -6.57
CA GLU A 473 7.10 19.13 -6.10
C GLU A 473 5.87 18.18 -6.04
N VAL A 474 5.61 17.67 -4.84
CA VAL A 474 4.47 16.83 -4.50
C VAL A 474 3.27 17.76 -4.35
N GLU A 475 2.26 17.54 -5.20
CA GLU A 475 0.95 18.20 -5.11
C GLU A 475 0.18 17.73 -3.89
#